data_AF-W2CLJ8-F1
#
_entry.id   AF-W2CLJ8-F1
#
_cell.length_a   1.000
_cell.length_b   1.000
_cell.length_c   1.000
_cell.angle_alpha   90.00
_cell.angle_beta   90.00
_cell.angle_gamma   90.00
#
_symmetry.space_group_name_H-M   'P 1'
#
loop_
_entity.id
_entity.type
_entity.pdbx_description
1 polymer ?
#
loop_
_entity_poly.entity_id
_entity_poly.type
_entity_poly.pdbx_seq_one_letter_code
_entity_poly.pdbx_strand_id
1 'polypeptide(L)'
;FHSDKIREARADRAHFESQLQRDADGVPVNKLSVKGVPDGADVKAVAARLQEIAEKARTEGEYNKIGEIYGFPVMVKTESTAKDLFDCSVNRFFVQGRSGILYTYNNGRLAADPKLACQNFLNALERIPKVIETHERELAKTKEQIPAFEAAASGVWRKEDELRTLKRNAAELDRKIALSLKKDEAKEDEAAIGKQVSVLEPPATKAERPLPGNETKLRVR
;
A
#
# COMPACT_ATOMS: atom_id res chain seq x y z
N PHE A 1 -0.74 6.60 13.89
CA PHE A 1 -1.87 5.66 13.74
C PHE A 1 -1.82 4.51 14.76
N HIS A 2 -0.98 3.47 14.60
CA HIS A 2 -1.00 2.33 15.53
C HIS A 2 -0.65 2.72 16.98
N SER A 3 0.29 3.65 17.17
CA SER A 3 0.61 4.24 18.48
C SER A 3 -0.61 4.89 19.14
N ASP A 4 -1.40 5.63 18.36
CA ASP A 4 -2.58 6.35 18.83
C ASP A 4 -3.67 5.34 19.22
N LYS A 5 -3.92 4.33 18.37
CA LYS A 5 -4.88 3.26 18.66
C LYS A 5 -4.54 2.46 19.91
N ILE A 6 -3.25 2.22 20.18
CA ILE A 6 -2.80 1.58 21.42
C ILE A 6 -3.10 2.47 22.62
N ARG A 7 -2.77 3.76 22.56
CA ARG A 7 -3.01 4.72 23.65
C ARG A 7 -4.51 4.84 23.95
N GLU A 8 -5.32 5.00 22.91
CA GLU A 8 -6.78 5.08 22.96
C GLU A 8 -7.38 3.80 23.59
N ALA A 9 -7.00 2.63 23.09
CA ALA A 9 -7.51 1.36 23.62
C ALA A 9 -7.06 1.10 25.06
N ARG A 10 -5.86 1.55 25.47
CA ARG A 10 -5.41 1.48 26.86
C ARG A 10 -6.25 2.37 27.77
N ALA A 11 -6.62 3.58 27.31
CA ALA A 11 -7.51 4.46 28.06
C ALA A 11 -8.91 3.87 28.21
N ASP A 12 -9.46 3.28 27.13
CA ASP A 12 -10.75 2.59 27.15
C ASP A 12 -10.70 1.38 28.11
N ARG A 13 -9.63 0.59 28.07
CA ARG A 13 -9.42 -0.52 29.02
C ARG A 13 -9.39 -0.05 30.46
N ALA A 14 -8.61 0.98 30.78
CA ALA A 14 -8.52 1.51 32.14
C ALA A 14 -9.88 2.02 32.63
N HIS A 15 -10.66 2.66 31.75
CA HIS A 15 -12.01 3.09 32.09
C HIS A 15 -12.93 1.88 32.37
N PHE A 16 -12.91 0.87 31.50
CA PHE A 16 -13.68 -0.35 31.69
C PHE A 16 -13.33 -1.04 33.02
N GLU A 17 -12.04 -1.24 33.30
CA GLU A 17 -11.57 -1.86 34.54
C GLU A 17 -11.97 -1.05 35.79
N SER A 18 -12.02 0.29 35.70
CA SER A 18 -12.45 1.15 36.81
C SER A 18 -13.94 1.05 37.15
N GLN A 19 -14.77 0.71 36.17
CA GLN A 19 -16.23 0.62 36.32
C GLN A 19 -16.71 -0.84 36.45
N LEU A 20 -15.85 -1.80 36.12
CA LEU A 20 -16.17 -3.22 36.08
C LEU A 20 -16.66 -3.69 37.44
N GLN A 21 -17.88 -4.22 37.47
CA GLN A 21 -18.45 -4.83 38.66
C GLN A 21 -18.36 -6.33 38.53
N ARG A 22 -17.94 -6.97 39.62
CA ARG A 22 -17.85 -8.42 39.73
C ARG A 22 -18.85 -8.88 40.78
N ASP A 23 -19.46 -10.04 40.53
CA ASP A 23 -20.32 -10.69 41.50
C ASP A 23 -19.49 -11.36 42.61
N ALA A 24 -20.18 -12.06 43.53
CA ALA A 24 -19.57 -12.77 44.65
C ALA A 24 -18.59 -13.87 44.21
N ASP A 25 -18.74 -14.40 42.99
CA ASP A 25 -17.90 -15.43 42.41
C ASP A 25 -16.75 -14.84 41.58
N GLY A 26 -16.63 -13.51 41.54
CA GLY A 26 -15.59 -12.79 40.80
C GLY A 26 -15.85 -12.68 39.30
N VAL A 27 -17.04 -13.06 38.83
CA VAL A 27 -17.45 -13.02 37.43
C VAL A 27 -17.92 -11.59 37.07
N PRO A 28 -17.47 -11.03 35.93
CA PRO A 28 -17.96 -9.75 35.45
C PRO A 28 -19.48 -9.72 35.27
N VAL A 29 -20.15 -8.81 35.98
CA VAL A 29 -21.59 -8.62 35.89
C VAL A 29 -21.95 -7.94 34.58
N ASN A 30 -22.99 -8.39 33.90
CA ASN A 30 -23.47 -7.73 32.70
C ASN A 30 -24.38 -6.56 33.06
N LYS A 31 -23.92 -5.32 32.77
CA LYS A 31 -24.66 -4.06 33.01
C LYS A 31 -25.18 -3.42 31.73
N LEU A 32 -25.56 -4.24 30.75
CA LEU A 32 -26.13 -3.74 29.51
C LEU A 32 -27.49 -3.06 29.75
N SER A 33 -27.60 -1.80 29.35
CA SER A 33 -28.87 -1.07 29.23
C SER A 33 -29.20 -0.87 27.75
N VAL A 34 -30.46 -1.11 27.38
CA VAL A 34 -30.94 -1.02 25.99
C VAL A 34 -32.14 -0.08 25.92
N LYS A 35 -32.15 0.80 24.91
CA LYS A 35 -33.23 1.77 24.69
C LYS A 35 -34.58 1.07 24.53
N GLY A 36 -35.51 1.43 25.42
CA GLY A 36 -36.86 0.88 25.46
C GLY A 36 -37.02 -0.32 26.40
N VAL A 37 -35.97 -0.70 27.15
CA VAL A 37 -36.05 -1.70 28.23
C VAL A 37 -35.77 -1.00 29.56
N PRO A 38 -36.59 -1.19 30.60
CA PRO A 38 -36.33 -0.63 31.92
C PRO A 38 -35.02 -1.16 32.53
N ASP A 39 -34.36 -0.34 33.34
CA ASP A 39 -33.17 -0.75 34.08
C ASP A 39 -33.53 -1.88 35.07
N GLY A 40 -32.73 -2.96 35.07
CA GLY A 40 -32.98 -4.14 35.91
C GLY A 40 -34.00 -5.13 35.33
N ALA A 41 -34.43 -4.98 34.08
CA ALA A 41 -35.25 -5.97 33.39
C ALA A 41 -34.53 -7.34 33.26
N ASP A 42 -35.32 -8.41 33.15
CA ASP A 42 -34.79 -9.76 32.93
C ASP A 42 -33.96 -9.84 31.64
N VAL A 43 -32.94 -10.69 31.65
CA VAL A 43 -32.04 -10.96 30.51
C VAL A 43 -32.83 -11.33 29.26
N LYS A 44 -33.96 -12.04 29.42
CA LYS A 44 -34.86 -12.38 28.32
C LYS A 44 -35.48 -11.16 27.64
N ALA A 45 -35.90 -10.16 28.42
CA ALA A 45 -36.50 -8.94 27.86
C ALA A 45 -35.46 -8.11 27.10
N VAL A 46 -34.26 -7.99 27.66
CA VAL A 46 -33.13 -7.32 26.99
C VAL A 46 -32.77 -8.04 25.69
N ALA A 47 -32.62 -9.37 25.74
CA ALA A 47 -32.31 -10.17 24.57
C ALA A 47 -33.39 -10.11 23.49
N ALA A 48 -34.66 -10.17 23.87
CA ALA A 48 -35.78 -10.04 22.92
C ALA A 48 -35.73 -8.67 22.21
N ARG A 49 -35.42 -7.60 22.95
CA ARG A 49 -35.24 -6.27 22.35
C ARG A 49 -34.04 -6.21 21.41
N LEU A 50 -32.91 -6.81 21.79
CA LEU A 50 -31.72 -6.89 20.95
C LEU A 50 -32.00 -7.67 19.66
N GLN A 51 -32.74 -8.78 19.75
CA GLN A 51 -33.13 -9.59 18.61
C GLN A 51 -34.07 -8.82 17.67
N GLU A 52 -35.04 -8.10 18.22
CA GLU A 52 -35.91 -7.23 17.45
C GLU A 52 -35.10 -6.17 16.67
N ILE A 53 -34.11 -5.55 17.33
CA ILE A 53 -33.20 -4.60 16.67
C ILE A 53 -32.39 -5.33 15.58
N ALA A 54 -31.90 -6.54 15.84
CA ALA A 54 -31.12 -7.30 14.87
C ALA A 54 -31.91 -7.65 13.60
N GLU A 55 -33.22 -7.84 13.71
CA GLU A 55 -34.08 -8.16 12.57
C GLU A 55 -34.60 -6.90 11.86
N LYS A 56 -35.06 -5.91 12.62
CA LYS A 56 -35.80 -4.75 12.11
C LYS A 56 -34.95 -3.50 11.89
N ALA A 57 -33.77 -3.39 12.50
CA ALA A 57 -32.96 -2.17 12.31
C ALA A 57 -32.56 -2.01 10.85
N ARG A 58 -32.77 -0.80 10.33
CA ARG A 58 -32.33 -0.34 9.02
C ARG A 58 -31.64 0.99 9.25
N THR A 59 -30.33 0.94 9.35
CA THR A 59 -29.48 2.10 9.68
C THR A 59 -28.84 2.72 8.44
N GLU A 60 -29.13 2.19 7.24
CA GLU A 60 -28.60 2.70 5.97
C GLU A 60 -27.06 2.81 5.93
N GLY A 61 -26.38 2.00 6.76
CA GLY A 61 -24.92 1.98 6.88
C GLY A 61 -24.34 2.88 7.99
N GLU A 62 -25.18 3.65 8.68
CA GLU A 62 -24.80 4.50 9.80
C GLU A 62 -24.77 3.73 11.13
N TYR A 63 -24.12 4.33 12.13
CA TYR A 63 -24.05 3.79 13.49
C TYR A 63 -25.13 4.43 14.37
N ASN A 64 -26.11 3.62 14.78
CA ASN A 64 -27.20 4.08 15.63
C ASN A 64 -27.01 3.62 17.07
N LYS A 65 -27.08 4.56 18.04
CA LYS A 65 -27.01 4.23 19.47
C LYS A 65 -28.28 3.51 19.90
N ILE A 66 -28.12 2.30 20.44
CA ILE A 66 -29.22 1.46 20.94
C ILE A 66 -29.17 1.25 22.45
N GLY A 67 -28.04 1.56 23.09
CA GLY A 67 -27.85 1.24 24.50
C GLY A 67 -26.50 1.70 25.02
N GLU A 68 -26.14 1.18 26.18
CA GLU A 68 -24.89 1.47 26.87
C GLU A 68 -24.49 0.29 27.77
N ILE A 69 -23.18 0.06 27.88
CA ILE A 69 -22.62 -0.93 28.81
C ILE A 69 -21.40 -0.31 29.49
N TYR A 70 -21.39 -0.23 30.82
CA TYR A 70 -20.28 0.35 31.59
C TYR A 70 -19.83 1.75 31.13
N GLY A 71 -20.76 2.59 30.66
CA GLY A 71 -20.46 3.92 30.14
C GLY A 71 -19.99 3.95 28.67
N PHE A 72 -19.97 2.80 27.99
CA PHE A 72 -19.65 2.68 26.57
C PHE A 72 -20.93 2.59 25.73
N PRO A 73 -21.15 3.51 24.76
CA PRO A 73 -22.29 3.44 23.87
C PRO A 73 -22.33 2.13 23.08
N VAL A 74 -23.48 1.49 23.08
CA VAL A 74 -23.75 0.33 22.23
C VAL A 74 -24.42 0.81 20.95
N MET A 75 -23.80 0.47 19.81
CA MET A 75 -24.18 0.91 18.49
C MET A 75 -24.61 -0.28 17.63
N VAL A 76 -25.57 -0.06 16.73
CA VAL A 76 -25.94 -1.01 15.68
C VAL A 76 -25.68 -0.37 14.32
N LYS A 77 -25.20 -1.18 13.37
CA LYS A 77 -25.06 -0.82 11.96
C LYS A 77 -25.56 -1.95 11.08
N THR A 78 -26.28 -1.60 10.03
CA THR A 78 -26.83 -2.50 9.02
C THR A 78 -25.82 -2.59 7.89
N GLU A 79 -25.31 -3.79 7.65
CA GLU A 79 -24.49 -4.07 6.49
C GLU A 79 -25.33 -4.81 5.45
N SER A 80 -25.59 -4.14 4.33
CA SER A 80 -26.24 -4.72 3.16
C SER A 80 -25.20 -5.51 2.37
N THR A 81 -25.38 -6.82 2.25
CA THR A 81 -24.59 -7.66 1.34
C THR A 81 -25.48 -8.07 0.18
N ALA A 82 -25.19 -7.55 -1.01
CA ALA A 82 -25.79 -8.03 -2.25
C ALA A 82 -25.05 -9.31 -2.66
N LYS A 83 -25.58 -10.48 -2.28
CA LYS A 83 -25.12 -11.78 -2.78
C LYS A 83 -26.32 -12.47 -3.41
N ASP A 84 -26.16 -12.91 -4.66
CA ASP A 84 -27.12 -13.74 -5.40
C ASP A 84 -28.50 -13.11 -5.70
N LEU A 85 -28.54 -11.83 -6.10
CA LEU A 85 -29.79 -11.08 -6.39
C LEU A 85 -30.72 -10.86 -5.19
N PHE A 86 -30.32 -11.27 -3.98
CA PHE A 86 -31.04 -10.97 -2.74
C PHE A 86 -30.27 -9.95 -1.91
N ASP A 87 -30.96 -8.87 -1.51
CA ASP A 87 -30.44 -7.91 -0.55
C ASP A 87 -30.52 -8.51 0.87
N CYS A 88 -29.45 -9.20 1.27
CA CYS A 88 -29.29 -9.68 2.64
C CYS A 88 -28.74 -8.53 3.50
N SER A 89 -29.59 -7.92 4.33
CA SER A 89 -29.15 -6.96 5.34
C SER A 89 -28.85 -7.69 6.66
N VAL A 90 -27.64 -7.50 7.19
CA VAL A 90 -27.21 -8.07 8.47
C VAL A 90 -26.90 -6.92 9.42
N ASN A 91 -27.57 -6.90 10.57
CA ASN A 91 -27.29 -5.93 11.62
C ASN A 91 -26.12 -6.42 12.49
N ARG A 92 -25.13 -5.55 12.63
CA ARG A 92 -23.93 -5.75 13.44
C ARG A 92 -23.91 -4.80 14.62
N PHE A 93 -23.52 -5.36 15.75
CA PHE A 93 -23.47 -4.68 17.03
C PHE A 93 -22.02 -4.35 17.42
N PHE A 94 -21.84 -3.16 17.96
CA PHE A 94 -20.56 -2.59 18.34
C PHE A 94 -20.65 -1.90 19.69
N VAL A 95 -19.56 -1.94 20.44
CA VAL A 95 -19.38 -1.14 21.65
C VAL A 95 -18.36 -0.05 21.32
N GLN A 96 -18.77 1.21 21.41
CA GLN A 96 -17.94 2.35 21.06
C GLN A 96 -17.09 2.78 22.29
N GLY A 97 -15.77 2.70 22.15
CA GLY A 97 -14.80 3.29 23.06
C GLY A 97 -14.93 4.80 23.15
N ARG A 98 -14.43 5.41 24.22
CA ARG A 98 -14.44 6.88 24.41
C ARG A 98 -13.64 7.60 23.33
N SER A 99 -12.65 6.90 22.80
CA SER A 99 -11.79 7.38 21.71
C SER A 99 -12.33 7.07 20.31
N GLY A 100 -13.55 6.51 20.21
CA GLY A 100 -14.20 6.15 18.94
C GLY A 100 -13.79 4.78 18.37
N ILE A 101 -13.05 3.96 19.12
CA ILE A 101 -12.74 2.57 18.70
C ILE A 101 -14.02 1.73 18.80
N LEU A 102 -14.34 0.99 17.74
CA LEU A 102 -15.52 0.11 17.73
C LEU A 102 -15.11 -1.32 18.08
N TYR A 103 -15.43 -1.74 19.30
CA TYR A 103 -15.20 -3.10 19.76
C TYR A 103 -16.36 -4.01 19.36
N THR A 104 -16.03 -5.24 18.98
CA THR A 104 -17.05 -6.21 18.57
C THR A 104 -16.63 -7.63 18.90
N TYR A 105 -17.64 -8.46 19.16
CA TYR A 105 -17.51 -9.90 19.38
C TYR A 105 -18.34 -10.64 18.33
N ASN A 106 -17.89 -11.84 17.92
CA ASN A 106 -18.55 -12.62 16.87
C ASN A 106 -18.86 -11.80 15.59
N ASN A 107 -17.94 -10.93 15.18
CA ASN A 107 -18.11 -10.02 14.03
C ASN A 107 -19.38 -9.15 14.09
N GLY A 108 -19.86 -8.85 15.29
CA GLY A 108 -21.04 -8.04 15.55
C GLY A 108 -22.35 -8.81 15.46
N ARG A 109 -22.34 -10.12 15.26
CA ARG A 109 -23.56 -10.93 15.21
C ARG A 109 -24.00 -11.32 16.63
N LEU A 110 -25.27 -11.13 16.93
CA LEU A 110 -25.86 -11.64 18.17
C LEU A 110 -25.89 -13.17 18.16
N ALA A 111 -25.77 -13.76 19.35
CA ALA A 111 -26.02 -15.17 19.54
C ALA A 111 -27.54 -15.42 19.55
N ALA A 112 -27.95 -16.64 19.19
CA ALA A 112 -29.36 -17.05 19.27
C ALA A 112 -29.83 -17.22 20.73
N ASP A 113 -28.92 -17.60 21.63
CA ASP A 113 -29.23 -17.73 23.06
C ASP A 113 -29.31 -16.35 23.74
N PRO A 114 -30.40 -16.05 24.50
CA PRO A 114 -30.59 -14.77 25.17
C PRO A 114 -29.45 -14.34 26.11
N LYS A 115 -28.88 -15.27 26.87
CA LYS A 115 -27.80 -14.95 27.81
C LYS A 115 -26.52 -14.61 27.05
N LEU A 116 -26.17 -15.43 26.06
CA LEU A 116 -25.00 -15.18 25.22
C LEU A 116 -25.15 -13.89 24.40
N ALA A 117 -26.35 -13.58 23.90
CA ALA A 117 -26.63 -12.36 23.17
C ALA A 117 -26.30 -11.11 24.00
N CYS A 118 -26.71 -11.09 25.27
CA CYS A 118 -26.36 -10.01 26.19
C CYS A 118 -24.86 -10.03 26.55
N GLN A 119 -24.27 -11.21 26.71
CA GLN A 119 -22.85 -11.36 27.09
C GLN A 119 -21.88 -10.90 25.99
N ASN A 120 -22.27 -10.95 24.71
CA ASN A 120 -21.43 -10.54 23.59
C ASN A 120 -20.83 -9.13 23.73
N PHE A 121 -21.56 -8.19 24.33
CA PHE A 121 -21.10 -6.83 24.55
C PHE A 121 -20.00 -6.75 25.61
N LEU A 122 -20.12 -7.53 26.68
CA LEU A 122 -19.09 -7.64 27.70
C LEU A 122 -17.84 -8.33 27.12
N ASN A 123 -18.03 -9.41 26.37
CA ASN A 123 -16.95 -10.11 25.66
C ASN A 123 -16.23 -9.20 24.64
N ALA A 124 -16.93 -8.22 24.06
CA ALA A 124 -16.33 -7.23 23.18
C ALA A 124 -15.37 -6.30 23.94
N LEU A 125 -15.72 -5.88 25.16
CA LEU A 125 -14.87 -5.08 26.04
C LEU A 125 -13.70 -5.91 26.61
N GLU A 126 -13.92 -7.18 26.93
CA GLU A 126 -12.84 -8.09 27.36
C GLU A 126 -11.81 -8.36 26.26
N ARG A 127 -12.15 -8.06 25.00
CA ARG A 127 -11.22 -8.20 23.86
C ARG A 127 -10.30 -7.00 23.68
N ILE A 128 -10.49 -5.89 24.40
CA ILE A 128 -9.64 -4.70 24.32
C ILE A 128 -8.13 -5.02 24.46
N PRO A 129 -7.67 -5.88 25.41
CA PRO A 129 -6.27 -6.28 25.52
C PRO A 129 -5.71 -6.91 24.23
N LYS A 130 -6.51 -7.76 23.56
CA LYS A 130 -6.13 -8.40 22.30
C LYS A 130 -6.03 -7.40 21.16
N VAL A 131 -6.86 -6.36 21.15
CA VAL A 131 -6.77 -5.26 20.18
C VAL A 131 -5.48 -4.46 20.39
N ILE A 132 -5.12 -4.19 21.65
CA ILE A 132 -3.85 -3.54 22.01
C ILE A 132 -2.67 -4.36 21.49
N GLU A 133 -2.63 -5.65 21.82
CA GLU A 133 -1.56 -6.57 21.40
C GLU A 133 -1.42 -6.62 19.86
N THR A 134 -2.55 -6.65 19.15
CA THR A 134 -2.55 -6.67 17.68
C THR A 134 -1.92 -5.41 17.11
N HIS A 135 -2.31 -4.22 17.61
CA HIS A 135 -1.73 -2.97 17.16
C HIS A 135 -0.27 -2.80 17.58
N GLU A 136 0.15 -3.33 18.73
CA GLU A 136 1.55 -3.37 19.14
C GLU A 136 2.40 -4.21 18.19
N ARG A 137 1.89 -5.39 17.79
CA ARG A 137 2.54 -6.24 16.80
C ARG A 137 2.67 -5.56 15.45
N GLU A 138 1.60 -4.95 14.94
CA GLU A 138 1.64 -4.24 13.67
C GLU A 138 2.56 -3.02 13.73
N LEU A 139 2.56 -2.27 14.84
CA LEU A 139 3.50 -1.17 15.06
C LEU A 139 4.96 -1.64 15.04
N ALA A 140 5.27 -2.79 15.65
CA ALA A 140 6.60 -3.37 15.61
C ALA A 140 7.03 -3.73 14.17
N LYS A 141 6.15 -4.41 13.41
CA LYS A 141 6.41 -4.75 12.00
C LYS A 141 6.61 -3.51 11.13
N THR A 142 5.77 -2.49 11.28
CA THR A 142 5.92 -1.24 10.52
C THR A 142 7.26 -0.58 10.84
N LYS A 143 7.67 -0.56 12.12
CA LYS A 143 8.96 0.01 12.54
C LYS A 143 10.15 -0.74 11.94
N GLU A 144 10.07 -2.06 11.86
CA GLU A 144 11.12 -2.90 11.25
C GLU A 144 11.31 -2.60 9.75
N GLN A 145 10.24 -2.20 9.06
CA GLN A 145 10.30 -1.85 7.64
C GLN A 145 10.87 -0.45 7.36
N ILE A 146 10.93 0.44 8.37
CA ILE A 146 11.40 1.82 8.21
C ILE A 146 12.82 1.86 7.59
N PRO A 147 13.83 1.15 8.09
CA PRO A 147 15.18 1.22 7.52
C PRO A 147 15.25 0.74 6.06
N ALA A 148 14.43 -0.25 5.69
CA ALA A 148 14.36 -0.74 4.31
C ALA A 148 13.78 0.33 3.38
N PHE A 149 12.73 1.03 3.81
CA PHE A 149 12.14 2.14 3.06
C PHE A 149 13.05 3.37 3.02
N GLU A 150 13.74 3.69 4.11
CA GLU A 150 14.75 4.76 4.15
C GLU A 150 15.91 4.46 3.20
N ALA A 151 16.42 3.22 3.18
CA ALA A 151 17.46 2.80 2.25
C ALA A 151 16.98 2.92 0.79
N ALA A 152 15.75 2.51 0.48
CA ALA A 152 15.17 2.68 -0.85
C ALA A 152 14.97 4.16 -1.23
N ALA A 153 14.48 4.99 -0.31
CA ALA A 153 14.23 6.41 -0.53
C ALA A 153 15.51 7.25 -0.61
N SER A 154 16.57 6.83 0.08
CA SER A 154 17.88 7.50 0.03
C SER A 154 18.51 7.53 -1.36
N GLY A 155 17.98 6.72 -2.30
CA GLY A 155 18.40 6.76 -3.71
C GLY A 155 19.85 6.35 -3.94
N VAL A 156 20.57 5.90 -2.90
CA VAL A 156 21.92 5.35 -3.02
C VAL A 156 21.80 4.01 -3.72
N TRP A 157 21.87 4.06 -5.05
CA TRP A 157 21.95 2.86 -5.84
C TRP A 157 23.30 2.21 -5.55
N ARG A 158 23.29 1.12 -4.80
CA ARG A 158 24.52 0.41 -4.37
C ARG A 158 25.41 -0.05 -5.54
N LYS A 159 24.88 -0.03 -6.77
CA LYS A 159 25.61 -0.36 -8.00
C LYS A 159 26.02 0.87 -8.82
N GLU A 160 25.89 2.09 -8.29
CA GLU A 160 26.29 3.28 -9.02
C GLU A 160 27.79 3.27 -9.32
N ASP A 161 28.63 2.86 -8.37
CA ASP A 161 30.07 2.74 -8.58
C ASP A 161 30.43 1.61 -9.57
N GLU A 162 29.69 0.50 -9.53
CA GLU A 162 29.81 -0.59 -10.50
C GLU A 162 29.42 -0.11 -11.92
N LEU A 163 28.32 0.65 -12.05
CA LEU A 163 27.91 1.25 -13.32
C LEU A 163 28.93 2.26 -13.81
N ARG A 164 29.48 3.12 -12.94
CA ARG A 164 30.54 4.08 -13.31
C ARG A 164 31.77 3.36 -13.84
N THR A 165 32.15 2.25 -13.21
CA THR A 165 33.28 1.41 -13.64
C THR A 165 33.01 0.76 -15.00
N LEU A 166 31.84 0.15 -15.18
CA LEU A 166 31.43 -0.44 -16.46
C LEU A 166 31.38 0.59 -17.59
N LYS A 167 30.89 1.82 -17.32
CA LYS A 167 30.90 2.92 -18.29
C LYS A 167 32.32 3.33 -18.70
N ARG A 168 33.28 3.40 -17.76
CA ARG A 168 34.69 3.67 -18.09
C ARG A 168 35.27 2.57 -18.96
N ASN A 169 35.08 1.31 -18.58
CA ASN A 169 35.59 0.17 -19.33
C ASN A 169 35.02 0.12 -20.75
N ALA A 170 33.72 0.41 -20.92
CA ALA A 170 33.09 0.52 -22.23
C ALA A 170 33.76 1.62 -23.09
N ALA A 171 33.97 2.83 -22.52
CA ALA A 171 34.64 3.92 -23.24
C ALA A 171 36.09 3.60 -23.61
N GLU A 172 36.82 2.87 -22.76
CA GLU A 172 38.19 2.42 -23.07
C GLU A 172 38.21 1.39 -24.20
N LEU A 173 37.26 0.46 -24.21
CA LEU A 173 37.09 -0.52 -25.29
C LEU A 173 36.74 0.17 -26.60
N ASP A 174 35.79 1.11 -26.59
CA ASP A 174 35.43 1.91 -27.77
C ASP A 174 36.63 2.67 -28.32
N ARG A 175 37.44 3.29 -27.46
CA ARG A 175 38.67 3.97 -27.88
C ARG A 175 39.68 3.01 -28.49
N LYS A 176 39.85 1.82 -27.91
CA LYS A 176 40.73 0.78 -28.47
C LYS A 176 40.24 0.31 -29.84
N ILE A 177 38.94 0.09 -30.00
CA ILE A 177 38.34 -0.31 -31.28
C ILE A 177 38.56 0.78 -32.32
N ALA A 178 38.27 2.05 -32.01
CA ALA A 178 38.49 3.17 -32.92
C ALA A 178 39.96 3.34 -33.34
N LEU A 179 40.90 3.10 -32.41
CA LEU A 179 42.33 3.14 -32.72
C LEU A 179 42.78 1.96 -33.59
N SER A 180 42.26 0.76 -33.35
CA SER A 180 42.52 -0.41 -34.19
C SER A 180 41.97 -0.20 -35.60
N LEU A 181 40.74 0.30 -35.74
CA LEU A 181 40.15 0.63 -37.04
C LEU A 181 40.97 1.68 -37.79
N LYS A 182 41.34 2.80 -37.14
CA LYS A 182 42.23 3.81 -37.77
C LYS A 182 43.60 3.26 -38.16
N LYS A 183 44.15 2.34 -37.36
CA LYS A 183 45.43 1.69 -37.65
C LYS A 183 45.32 0.74 -38.84
N ASP A 184 44.17 0.12 -39.05
CA ASP A 184 43.93 -0.77 -40.18
C ASP A 184 43.58 0.02 -41.46
N GLU A 185 42.84 1.15 -41.35
CA GLU A 185 42.67 2.12 -42.44
C GLU A 185 44.00 2.71 -42.93
N ALA A 186 44.89 3.11 -42.00
CA ALA A 186 46.22 3.62 -42.36
C ALA A 186 47.11 2.57 -43.05
N LYS A 187 46.92 1.28 -42.77
CA LYS A 187 47.63 0.20 -43.48
C LYS A 187 47.01 -0.10 -44.85
N GLU A 188 45.70 0.04 -45.00
CA GLU A 188 45.03 -0.07 -46.30
C GLU A 188 45.41 1.10 -47.22
N ASP A 189 45.56 2.31 -46.68
CA ASP A 189 46.07 3.47 -47.42
C ASP A 189 47.55 3.31 -47.83
N GLU A 190 48.42 2.77 -46.96
CA GLU A 190 49.80 2.44 -47.35
C GLU A 190 49.88 1.28 -48.36
N ALA A 191 48.99 0.29 -48.26
CA ALA A 191 48.91 -0.79 -49.25
C ALA A 191 48.32 -0.34 -50.59
N ALA A 192 47.45 0.68 -50.60
CA ALA A 192 46.91 1.31 -51.81
C ALA A 192 47.96 2.20 -52.51
N ILE A 193 48.79 2.93 -51.75
CA ILE A 193 49.92 3.71 -52.30
C ILE A 193 50.99 2.79 -52.91
N GLY A 194 51.24 1.62 -52.32
CA GLY A 194 52.16 0.61 -52.85
C GLY A 194 51.73 -0.05 -54.16
N LYS A 195 50.48 0.15 -54.61
CA LYS A 195 49.95 -0.45 -55.85
C LYS A 195 49.86 0.51 -57.05
N GLN A 196 50.14 1.80 -56.87
CA GLN A 196 50.27 2.78 -57.97
C GLN A 196 51.74 3.10 -58.28
N VAL A 197 52.63 2.10 -58.38
CA VAL A 197 53.98 2.27 -58.94
C VAL A 197 54.26 1.14 -59.94
N SER A 198 53.39 1.05 -60.95
CA SER A 198 53.53 0.23 -62.16
C SER A 198 52.42 0.75 -63.06
N VAL A 199 52.59 1.85 -63.79
CA VAL A 199 53.20 1.84 -65.12
C VAL A 199 53.64 3.28 -65.41
N LEU A 200 54.94 3.54 -65.61
CA LEU A 200 55.43 4.65 -66.42
C LEU A 200 56.81 4.28 -66.98
N GLU A 201 56.88 3.95 -68.28
CA GLU A 201 58.06 4.22 -69.12
C GLU A 201 57.77 5.44 -70.01
N PRO A 202 58.78 6.28 -70.31
CA PRO A 202 58.61 7.69 -70.67
C PRO A 202 58.63 7.92 -72.20
N PRO A 203 58.34 9.14 -72.68
CA PRO A 203 59.47 10.03 -72.97
C PRO A 203 59.25 11.55 -72.82
N ALA A 204 60.37 12.21 -72.54
CA ALA A 204 60.87 13.49 -73.06
C ALA A 204 60.01 14.78 -73.02
N THR A 205 60.54 15.73 -72.25
CA THR A 205 60.50 17.20 -72.38
C THR A 205 60.20 17.79 -73.77
N LYS A 206 59.25 18.75 -73.84
CA LYS A 206 59.47 20.20 -74.10
C LYS A 206 58.17 20.99 -74.37
N ALA A 207 58.18 22.22 -73.85
CA ALA A 207 57.67 23.49 -74.41
C ALA A 207 56.16 23.80 -74.60
N GLU A 208 55.81 24.95 -74.01
CA GLU A 208 54.89 26.03 -74.43
C GLU A 208 53.37 25.83 -74.64
N ARG A 209 52.64 26.80 -74.07
CA ARG A 209 51.18 27.10 -74.16
C ARG A 209 50.81 27.64 -75.56
N PRO A 210 49.56 27.53 -76.07
CA PRO A 210 48.49 28.49 -75.70
C PRO A 210 47.01 28.01 -75.81
N LEU A 211 46.13 29.00 -75.56
CA LEU A 211 44.69 29.10 -75.27
C LEU A 211 43.68 28.61 -76.35
N PRO A 212 42.37 28.51 -76.00
CA PRO A 212 41.33 27.94 -76.87
C PRO A 212 40.73 28.96 -77.85
N GLY A 213 40.44 28.48 -79.07
CA GLY A 213 39.70 29.21 -80.11
C GLY A 213 38.29 28.63 -80.32
N ASN A 214 37.30 29.49 -80.15
CA ASN A 214 35.87 29.33 -80.42
C ASN A 214 35.55 28.91 -81.86
N GLU A 215 34.43 28.20 -82.06
CA GLU A 215 33.43 28.55 -83.10
C GLU A 215 31.98 28.33 -82.60
N THR A 216 31.43 29.43 -82.06
CA THR A 216 30.16 30.09 -82.43
C THR A 216 29.03 29.30 -83.13
N LYS A 217 27.95 29.11 -82.36
CA LYS A 217 26.51 29.35 -82.62
C LYS A 217 25.84 28.91 -83.94
N LEU A 218 24.64 28.31 -83.79
CA LEU A 218 23.29 28.87 -84.09
C LEU A 218 22.28 27.70 -83.97
N ARG A 219 21.43 27.58 -82.94
CA ARG A 219 20.11 28.21 -82.72
C ARG A 219 19.23 28.27 -83.97
N VAL A 220 18.14 27.49 -84.01
CA VAL A 220 16.81 27.95 -84.44
C VAL A 220 15.72 27.12 -83.74
N ARG A 221 14.87 27.86 -83.01
CA ARG A 221 13.45 27.65 -82.61
C ARG A 221 13.04 26.39 -81.85
#